data_AF-A0A150N450-F1
#
_entry.id   AF-A0A150N450-F1
#
_cell.length_a   1.000
_cell.length_b   1.000
_cell.length_c   1.000
_cell.angle_alpha   90.00
_cell.angle_beta   90.00
_cell.angle_gamma   90.00
#
_symmetry.space_group_name_H-M   'P 1'
#
loop_
_entity.id
_entity.type
_entity.pdbx_description
1 polymer ?
#
loop_
_entity_poly.entity_id
_entity_poly.type
_entity_poly.pdbx_seq_one_letter_code
_entity_poly.pdbx_strand_id
1 'polypeptide(L)'
;MKVDGDVLFCNLPKRGSVYSGEAQAVTLIKGQGHRFVYKGYQIIYPVDWPKMDERVSTVVPQLEEAFQDVRQLAPTTVSSLPKTIVFSSFGLSSFMANDHLVYNTNNSYAIDKYHLEQDFYEKMLRLSVQPKGSFVMYNEWIHAAAQFLMEKRDLRKIDMFRSHQSDVLPKSKQELIKSIYFAFQQLSLEQKQQFLRKWYQEMDETWTWDQVSQLVKESGAIGYLH
;
A
#
# COMPACT_ATOMS: atom_id res chain seq x y z
N MET A 1 -9.88 -28.83 2.22
CA MET A 1 -10.01 -28.93 0.74
C MET A 1 -9.06 -30.00 0.23
N LYS A 2 -9.51 -30.95 -0.60
CA LYS A 2 -8.62 -31.92 -1.28
C LYS A 2 -8.07 -31.24 -2.53
N VAL A 3 -6.75 -31.09 -2.65
CA VAL A 3 -6.11 -30.44 -3.79
C VAL A 3 -5.00 -31.37 -4.29
N ASP A 4 -5.25 -32.02 -5.43
CA ASP A 4 -4.25 -32.80 -6.17
C ASP A 4 -3.87 -32.10 -7.48
N GLY A 5 -2.57 -32.13 -7.80
CA GLY A 5 -1.91 -31.38 -8.87
C GLY A 5 -1.14 -30.16 -8.34
N ASP A 6 0.09 -29.97 -8.84
CA ASP A 6 1.14 -29.10 -8.31
C ASP A 6 0.67 -27.72 -7.84
N VAL A 7 0.44 -27.62 -6.53
CA VAL A 7 0.15 -26.37 -5.84
C VAL A 7 1.42 -25.54 -5.81
N LEU A 8 1.40 -24.39 -6.50
CA LEU A 8 2.49 -23.41 -6.53
C LEU A 8 2.57 -22.60 -5.24
N PHE A 9 1.48 -22.39 -4.53
CA PHE A 9 1.53 -21.80 -3.19
C PHE A 9 0.30 -22.19 -2.39
N CYS A 10 0.51 -22.56 -1.13
CA CYS A 10 -0.51 -22.54 -0.11
C CYS A 10 0.12 -22.06 1.18
N ASN A 11 -0.52 -21.11 1.86
CA ASN A 11 -0.04 -20.62 3.15
C ASN A 11 -0.36 -21.58 4.31
N LEU A 12 -1.23 -22.56 4.09
CA LEU A 12 -1.48 -23.63 5.05
C LEU A 12 -0.43 -24.74 4.91
N PRO A 13 -0.03 -25.41 6.01
CA PRO A 13 0.89 -26.53 5.94
C PRO A 13 0.22 -27.75 5.28
N LYS A 14 1.00 -28.49 4.48
CA LYS A 14 0.58 -29.76 3.91
C LYS A 14 0.71 -30.88 4.94
N ARG A 15 -0.38 -31.58 5.23
CA ARG A 15 -0.46 -32.75 6.11
C ARG A 15 -0.97 -33.94 5.29
N GLY A 16 -0.05 -34.82 4.88
CA GLY A 16 -0.36 -35.90 3.93
C GLY A 16 -0.82 -35.34 2.59
N SER A 17 -2.05 -35.64 2.20
CA SER A 17 -2.67 -35.19 0.93
C SER A 17 -3.53 -33.92 1.07
N VAL A 18 -3.56 -33.28 2.25
CA VAL A 18 -4.45 -32.14 2.53
C VAL A 18 -3.65 -30.97 3.07
N TYR A 19 -4.07 -29.74 2.75
CA TYR A 19 -3.58 -28.52 3.39
C TYR A 19 -4.52 -28.14 4.52
N SER A 20 -4.01 -28.01 5.75
CA SER A 20 -4.84 -27.76 6.94
C SER A 20 -4.08 -27.04 8.05
N GLY A 21 -4.68 -26.00 8.60
CA GLY A 21 -4.17 -25.22 9.72
C GLY A 21 -5.05 -23.99 9.95
N GLU A 22 -4.63 -23.13 10.87
CA GLU A 22 -5.25 -21.83 11.10
C GLU A 22 -4.52 -20.76 10.30
N ALA A 23 -5.27 -19.84 9.67
CA ALA A 23 -4.72 -18.69 8.98
C ALA A 23 -5.74 -17.54 8.99
N GLN A 24 -5.25 -16.30 8.94
CA GLN A 24 -6.11 -15.11 8.81
C GLN A 24 -6.86 -15.10 7.46
N ALA A 25 -6.20 -15.59 6.41
CA ALA A 25 -6.77 -15.80 5.09
C ALA A 25 -6.15 -17.06 4.49
N VAL A 26 -6.93 -17.83 3.72
CA VAL A 26 -6.41 -19.02 3.02
C VAL A 26 -6.17 -18.67 1.57
N THR A 27 -4.94 -18.91 1.13
CA THR A 27 -4.51 -18.66 -0.24
C THR A 27 -4.04 -19.94 -0.86
N LEU A 28 -4.58 -20.24 -2.04
CA LEU A 28 -4.15 -21.36 -2.86
C LEU A 28 -3.87 -20.86 -4.27
N ILE A 29 -2.68 -21.17 -4.75
CA ILE A 29 -2.27 -20.91 -6.12
C ILE A 29 -1.83 -22.22 -6.72
N LYS A 30 -2.49 -22.62 -7.82
CA LYS A 30 -2.14 -23.79 -8.61
C LYS A 30 -1.56 -23.32 -9.93
N GLY A 31 -0.48 -23.96 -10.39
CA GLY A 31 0.16 -23.60 -11.65
C GLY A 31 1.67 -23.80 -11.62
N GLN A 32 2.33 -23.37 -12.70
CA GLN A 32 3.78 -23.38 -12.80
C GLN A 32 4.34 -22.04 -12.33
N GLY A 33 5.44 -22.09 -11.60
CA GLY A 33 6.12 -20.90 -11.13
C GLY A 33 7.44 -21.26 -10.48
N HIS A 34 8.17 -20.22 -10.15
CA HIS A 34 9.47 -20.32 -9.52
C HIS A 34 9.33 -20.07 -8.03
N ARG A 35 10.21 -20.72 -7.25
CA ARG A 35 10.33 -20.49 -5.81
C ARG A 35 11.80 -20.43 -5.45
N PHE A 36 12.18 -19.42 -4.68
CA PHE A 36 13.53 -19.33 -4.12
C PHE A 36 13.53 -18.52 -2.83
N VAL A 37 14.67 -18.55 -2.13
CA VAL A 37 14.86 -17.82 -0.88
C VAL A 37 15.86 -16.69 -1.09
N TYR A 38 15.49 -15.47 -0.68
CA TYR A 38 16.36 -14.29 -0.69
C TYR A 38 16.39 -13.66 0.71
N LYS A 39 17.54 -13.69 1.39
CA LYS A 39 17.72 -13.10 2.74
C LYS A 39 16.60 -13.48 3.74
N GLY A 40 16.17 -14.74 3.71
CA GLY A 40 15.10 -15.25 4.57
C GLY A 40 13.68 -14.97 4.09
N TYR A 41 13.50 -14.27 2.96
CA TYR A 41 12.21 -14.16 2.27
C TYR A 41 12.02 -15.34 1.33
N GLN A 42 10.85 -15.99 1.41
CA GLN A 42 10.40 -16.93 0.41
C GLN A 42 9.68 -16.17 -0.71
N ILE A 43 10.26 -16.20 -1.90
CA ILE A 43 9.74 -15.52 -3.08
C ILE A 43 9.12 -16.54 -4.03
N ILE A 44 7.85 -16.35 -4.37
CA ILE A 44 7.11 -17.14 -5.36
C ILE A 44 6.69 -16.21 -6.49
N TYR A 45 6.90 -16.61 -7.74
CA TYR A 45 6.54 -15.80 -8.91
C TYR A 45 6.21 -16.66 -10.14
N PRO A 46 5.50 -16.10 -11.15
CA PRO A 46 5.08 -16.83 -12.34
C PRO A 46 6.26 -17.38 -13.16
N VAL A 47 6.04 -18.50 -13.87
CA VAL A 47 7.12 -19.18 -14.64
C VAL A 47 7.58 -18.39 -15.86
N ASP A 48 6.69 -17.56 -16.41
CA ASP A 48 6.86 -16.73 -17.60
C ASP A 48 7.56 -15.39 -17.32
N TRP A 49 7.80 -15.07 -16.05
CA TRP A 49 8.63 -13.93 -15.69
C TRP A 49 10.12 -14.22 -15.91
N PRO A 50 10.93 -13.19 -16.23
CA PRO A 50 12.38 -13.29 -16.13
C PRO A 50 12.80 -13.77 -14.73
N LYS A 51 13.98 -14.39 -14.63
CA LYS A 51 14.53 -14.79 -13.33
C LYS A 51 14.58 -13.59 -12.38
N MET A 52 13.95 -13.74 -11.22
CA MET A 52 13.89 -12.69 -10.20
C MET A 52 15.18 -12.56 -9.39
N ASP A 53 16.14 -13.47 -9.56
CA ASP A 53 17.38 -13.54 -8.77
C ASP A 53 18.18 -12.22 -8.81
N GLU A 54 18.18 -11.54 -9.96
CA GLU A 54 18.87 -10.25 -10.18
C GLU A 54 18.01 -9.02 -9.79
N ARG A 55 16.71 -9.22 -9.55
CA ARG A 55 15.70 -8.16 -9.38
C ARG A 55 15.26 -8.01 -7.93
N VAL A 56 15.19 -9.15 -7.23
CA VAL A 56 14.73 -9.28 -5.84
C VAL A 56 15.56 -8.43 -4.86
N SER A 57 16.85 -8.23 -5.17
CA SER A 57 17.75 -7.41 -4.36
C SER A 57 17.39 -5.93 -4.36
N THR A 58 16.58 -5.48 -5.32
CA THR A 58 16.04 -4.12 -5.38
C THR A 58 14.60 -4.10 -4.83
N VAL A 59 13.78 -5.07 -5.25
CA VAL A 59 12.35 -5.11 -4.92
C VAL A 59 12.08 -5.31 -3.42
N VAL A 60 12.76 -6.27 -2.78
CA VAL A 60 12.50 -6.60 -1.36
C VAL A 60 12.89 -5.44 -0.44
N PRO A 61 14.08 -4.82 -0.56
CA PRO A 61 14.41 -3.64 0.24
C PRO A 61 13.43 -2.48 0.05
N GLN A 62 12.94 -2.25 -1.16
CA GLN A 62 11.91 -1.23 -1.39
C GLN A 62 10.61 -1.58 -0.66
N LEU A 63 10.17 -2.84 -0.68
CA LEU A 63 8.96 -3.28 0.05
C LEU A 63 9.11 -3.04 1.55
N GLU A 64 10.28 -3.38 2.09
CA GLU A 64 10.60 -3.13 3.50
C GLU A 64 10.57 -1.64 3.81
N GLU A 65 11.23 -0.82 2.99
CA GLU A 65 11.32 0.63 3.17
C GLU A 65 9.95 1.29 3.13
N ALA A 66 9.13 0.98 2.11
CA ALA A 66 7.80 1.55 1.98
C ALA A 66 6.90 1.14 3.15
N PHE A 67 6.99 -0.13 3.58
CA PHE A 67 6.23 -0.59 4.73
C PHE A 67 6.64 0.14 6.02
N GLN A 68 7.93 0.37 6.25
CA GLN A 68 8.37 1.15 7.42
C GLN A 68 7.91 2.61 7.37
N ASP A 69 7.94 3.23 6.19
CA ASP A 69 7.46 4.60 6.02
C ASP A 69 5.95 4.72 6.25
N VAL A 70 5.15 3.77 5.73
CA VAL A 70 3.70 3.73 5.99
C VAL A 70 3.39 3.64 7.48
N ARG A 71 4.15 2.82 8.22
CA ARG A 71 4.01 2.69 9.68
C ARG A 71 4.29 3.97 10.46
N GLN A 72 4.98 4.94 9.86
CA GLN A 72 5.19 6.26 10.48
C GLN A 72 3.97 7.17 10.32
N LEU A 73 3.00 6.83 9.47
CA LEU A 73 1.78 7.60 9.21
C LEU A 73 0.55 7.02 9.90
N ALA A 74 0.39 5.70 9.87
CA ALA A 74 -0.79 5.03 10.41
C ALA A 74 -0.46 3.64 10.99
N PRO A 75 -1.24 3.16 11.98
CA PRO A 75 -1.22 1.77 12.40
C PRO A 75 -1.48 0.81 11.23
N THR A 76 -0.67 -0.23 11.14
CA THR A 76 -0.81 -1.29 10.12
C THR A 76 -1.49 -2.54 10.66
N THR A 77 -2.21 -3.27 9.80
CA THR A 77 -2.90 -4.53 10.11
C THR A 77 -1.95 -5.68 10.39
N VAL A 78 -0.73 -5.61 9.86
CA VAL A 78 0.36 -6.55 10.11
C VAL A 78 1.51 -5.83 10.83
N SER A 79 2.27 -6.55 11.64
CA SER A 79 3.37 -5.99 12.44
C SER A 79 4.67 -5.81 11.67
N SER A 80 4.86 -6.59 10.59
CA SER A 80 6.05 -6.59 9.74
C SER A 80 5.68 -7.01 8.32
N LEU A 81 6.51 -6.64 7.33
CA LEU A 81 6.40 -7.20 5.99
C LEU A 81 6.50 -8.74 6.06
N PRO A 82 5.52 -9.49 5.53
CA PRO A 82 5.54 -10.95 5.60
C PRO A 82 6.75 -11.55 4.89
N LYS A 83 7.33 -12.60 5.49
CA LYS A 83 8.50 -13.28 4.91
C LYS A 83 8.17 -14.12 3.68
N THR A 84 6.91 -14.38 3.40
CA THR A 84 6.48 -15.01 2.16
C THR A 84 5.88 -13.95 1.24
N ILE A 85 6.47 -13.77 0.06
CA ILE A 85 5.98 -12.83 -0.96
C ILE A 85 5.66 -13.60 -2.22
N VAL A 86 4.42 -13.46 -2.66
CA VAL A 86 3.87 -14.12 -3.84
C VAL A 86 3.57 -13.04 -4.87
N PHE A 87 4.32 -13.02 -5.95
CA PHE A 87 4.06 -12.15 -7.09
C PHE A 87 3.09 -12.80 -8.07
N SER A 88 2.25 -11.97 -8.69
CA SER A 88 1.35 -12.37 -9.77
C SER A 88 1.16 -11.24 -10.77
N SER A 89 0.87 -11.57 -12.03
CA SER A 89 0.58 -10.60 -13.11
C SER A 89 -0.91 -10.26 -13.21
N PHE A 90 -1.77 -11.28 -13.07
CA PHE A 90 -3.21 -11.21 -13.29
C PHE A 90 -3.96 -12.15 -12.34
N GLY A 91 -5.28 -11.95 -12.20
CA GLY A 91 -6.18 -12.85 -11.48
C GLY A 91 -6.40 -12.48 -10.01
N LEU A 92 -5.43 -12.73 -9.13
CA LEU A 92 -5.59 -12.53 -7.68
C LEU A 92 -5.47 -11.06 -7.31
N SER A 93 -6.42 -10.50 -6.57
CA SER A 93 -6.24 -9.17 -5.96
C SER A 93 -5.03 -9.20 -5.00
N SER A 94 -4.29 -8.10 -4.94
CA SER A 94 -3.26 -7.94 -3.92
C SER A 94 -3.90 -7.91 -2.53
N PHE A 95 -3.30 -8.59 -1.56
CA PHE A 95 -3.67 -8.48 -0.15
C PHE A 95 -2.46 -8.84 0.72
N MET A 96 -2.51 -8.44 1.99
CA MET A 96 -1.46 -8.69 2.96
C MET A 96 -2.07 -9.31 4.23
N ALA A 97 -1.49 -10.42 4.66
CA ALA A 97 -1.76 -11.08 5.94
C ALA A 97 -0.44 -11.26 6.70
N ASN A 98 -0.49 -11.65 7.97
CA ASN A 98 0.73 -11.79 8.79
C ASN A 98 1.74 -12.80 8.25
N ASP A 99 1.27 -13.82 7.54
CA ASP A 99 2.06 -14.95 7.04
C ASP A 99 2.53 -14.79 5.58
N HIS A 100 1.81 -14.00 4.77
CA HIS A 100 2.20 -13.76 3.38
C HIS A 100 1.63 -12.46 2.78
N LEU A 101 2.37 -11.95 1.79
CA LEU A 101 1.95 -10.88 0.88
C LEU A 101 1.65 -11.51 -0.49
N VAL A 102 0.45 -11.26 -1.03
CA VAL A 102 0.19 -11.44 -2.47
C VAL A 102 0.28 -10.07 -3.13
N TYR A 103 1.25 -9.90 -4.02
CA TYR A 103 1.47 -8.68 -4.76
C TYR A 103 1.17 -8.91 -6.24
N ASN A 104 0.01 -8.42 -6.67
CA ASN A 104 -0.36 -8.40 -8.07
C ASN A 104 0.13 -7.11 -8.75
N THR A 105 0.91 -7.26 -9.82
CA THR A 105 1.40 -6.13 -10.64
C THR A 105 0.29 -5.52 -11.49
N ASN A 106 -0.78 -6.27 -11.78
CA ASN A 106 -1.87 -5.95 -12.68
C ASN A 106 -1.38 -5.58 -14.09
N ASN A 107 -0.29 -6.23 -14.51
CA ASN A 107 0.43 -5.94 -15.75
C ASN A 107 1.13 -7.21 -16.24
N SER A 108 1.39 -7.29 -17.55
CA SER A 108 2.16 -8.37 -18.17
C SER A 108 3.66 -8.33 -17.85
N TYR A 109 4.15 -7.27 -17.21
CA TYR A 109 5.56 -7.13 -16.84
C TYR A 109 5.84 -7.58 -15.40
N ALA A 110 7.03 -8.18 -15.23
CA ALA A 110 7.59 -8.52 -13.94
C ALA A 110 7.85 -7.26 -13.08
N ILE A 111 7.83 -7.47 -11.76
CA ILE A 111 8.10 -6.41 -10.80
C ILE A 111 9.58 -6.03 -10.84
N ASP A 112 9.84 -4.82 -11.36
CA ASP A 112 11.12 -4.10 -11.51
C ASP A 112 11.32 -3.45 -12.89
N LYS A 113 10.52 -3.82 -13.90
CA LYS A 113 10.82 -3.39 -15.28
C LYS A 113 10.56 -1.91 -15.55
N TYR A 114 9.49 -1.31 -14.99
CA TYR A 114 9.08 0.05 -15.38
C TYR A 114 8.25 0.88 -14.36
N HIS A 115 7.83 0.35 -13.20
CA HIS A 115 6.74 0.99 -12.43
C HIS A 115 6.93 1.01 -10.89
N LEU A 116 8.14 0.77 -10.40
CA LEU A 116 8.38 0.64 -8.95
C LEU A 116 8.19 1.93 -8.15
N GLU A 117 8.31 3.09 -8.78
CA GLU A 117 8.30 4.35 -8.02
C GLU A 117 6.88 4.88 -7.76
N GLN A 118 5.90 4.45 -8.55
CA GLN A 118 4.63 5.18 -8.67
C GLN A 118 3.49 4.59 -7.83
N ASP A 119 3.19 3.31 -8.01
CA ASP A 119 2.06 2.66 -7.33
C ASP A 119 2.43 2.03 -5.98
N PHE A 120 3.72 2.04 -5.64
CA PHE A 120 4.24 1.17 -4.59
C PHE A 120 3.82 1.61 -3.18
N TYR A 121 3.95 2.91 -2.91
CA TYR A 121 3.48 3.51 -1.66
C TYR A 121 1.96 3.45 -1.54
N GLU A 122 1.24 3.77 -2.61
CA GLU A 122 -0.23 3.66 -2.61
C GLU A 122 -0.68 2.22 -2.37
N LYS A 123 -0.08 1.23 -3.05
CA LYS A 123 -0.37 -0.18 -2.82
C LYS A 123 -0.04 -0.59 -1.39
N MET A 124 1.13 -0.22 -0.85
CA MET A 124 1.46 -0.54 0.54
C MET A 124 0.49 0.06 1.54
N LEU A 125 0.11 1.34 1.36
CA LEU A 125 -0.91 1.98 2.17
C LEU A 125 -2.23 1.20 2.13
N ARG A 126 -2.73 0.88 0.93
CA ARG A 126 -3.99 0.13 0.75
C ARG A 126 -3.96 -1.28 1.31
N LEU A 127 -2.79 -1.94 1.29
CA LEU A 127 -2.62 -3.32 1.75
C LEU A 127 -2.44 -3.42 3.26
N SER A 128 -1.86 -2.39 3.89
CA SER A 128 -1.44 -2.46 5.29
C SER A 128 -2.25 -1.56 6.22
N VAL A 129 -2.92 -0.52 5.73
CA VAL A 129 -3.68 0.42 6.56
C VAL A 129 -5.17 0.07 6.50
N GLN A 130 -5.86 0.10 7.64
CA GLN A 130 -7.30 -0.17 7.66
C GLN A 130 -8.09 1.01 7.10
N PRO A 131 -9.14 0.76 6.31
CA PRO A 131 -10.08 1.81 5.92
C PRO A 131 -10.70 2.49 7.14
N LYS A 132 -10.73 3.82 7.15
CA LYS A 132 -11.45 4.65 8.14
C LYS A 132 -12.22 5.76 7.43
N GLY A 133 -13.38 6.09 7.98
CA GLY A 133 -14.27 7.11 7.45
C GLY A 133 -14.90 6.76 6.11
N SER A 134 -15.46 7.76 5.43
CA SER A 134 -16.13 7.54 4.15
C SER A 134 -15.15 7.04 3.08
N PHE A 135 -15.66 6.27 2.10
CA PHE A 135 -14.85 5.77 0.99
C PHE A 135 -14.01 6.86 0.31
N VAL A 136 -14.61 8.02 0.00
CA VAL A 136 -13.87 9.10 -0.67
C VAL A 136 -12.82 9.69 0.27
N MET A 137 -13.13 9.90 1.54
CA MET A 137 -12.18 10.47 2.51
C MET A 137 -10.97 9.57 2.74
N TYR A 138 -11.19 8.26 2.88
CA TYR A 138 -10.10 7.30 2.99
C TYR A 138 -9.22 7.32 1.74
N ASN A 139 -9.81 7.34 0.54
CA ASN A 139 -9.05 7.37 -0.70
C ASN A 139 -8.25 8.67 -0.88
N GLU A 140 -8.78 9.82 -0.50
CA GLU A 140 -8.02 11.08 -0.51
C GLU A 140 -6.88 11.05 0.50
N TRP A 141 -7.09 10.47 1.69
CA TRP A 141 -5.99 10.28 2.65
C TRP A 141 -4.89 9.38 2.09
N ILE A 142 -5.25 8.25 1.48
CA ILE A 142 -4.30 7.34 0.80
C ILE A 142 -3.51 8.10 -0.27
N HIS A 143 -4.20 8.92 -1.08
CA HIS A 143 -3.58 9.66 -2.17
C HIS A 143 -2.61 10.73 -1.64
N ALA A 144 -3.02 11.54 -0.66
CA ALA A 144 -2.16 12.53 -0.02
C ALA A 144 -0.95 11.90 0.70
N ALA A 145 -1.17 10.76 1.38
CA ALA A 145 -0.10 10.01 2.04
C ALA A 145 0.91 9.44 1.04
N ALA A 146 0.45 8.88 -0.08
CA ALA A 146 1.34 8.40 -1.13
C ALA A 146 2.18 9.54 -1.72
N GLN A 147 1.58 10.70 -2.03
CA GLN A 147 2.30 11.88 -2.51
C GLN A 147 3.38 12.34 -1.53
N PHE A 148 3.06 12.40 -0.23
CA PHE A 148 4.02 12.76 0.81
C PHE A 148 5.18 11.76 0.91
N LEU A 149 4.90 10.46 0.90
CA LEU A 149 5.93 9.43 1.00
C LEU A 149 6.86 9.43 -0.21
N MET A 150 6.31 9.64 -1.40
CA MET A 150 7.11 9.81 -2.62
C MET A 150 7.98 11.07 -2.55
N GLU A 151 7.43 12.20 -2.08
CA GLU A 151 8.18 13.44 -1.88
C GLU A 151 9.32 13.28 -0.88
N LYS A 152 9.06 12.66 0.27
CA LYS A 152 10.06 12.38 1.31
C LYS A 152 11.25 11.57 0.78
N ARG A 153 11.02 10.78 -0.27
CA ARG A 153 11.99 9.87 -0.89
C ARG A 153 12.59 10.40 -2.18
N ASP A 154 12.31 11.65 -2.52
CA ASP A 154 12.75 12.28 -3.77
C ASP A 154 12.38 11.46 -5.02
N LEU A 155 11.24 10.77 -4.96
CA LEU A 155 10.68 10.04 -6.10
C LEU A 155 9.88 10.99 -6.99
N ARG A 156 9.83 10.67 -8.29
CA ARG A 156 9.08 11.49 -9.24
C ARG A 156 7.60 11.56 -8.87
N LYS A 157 7.14 12.74 -8.43
CA LYS A 157 5.72 13.00 -8.14
C LYS A 157 4.89 12.87 -9.42
N ILE A 158 3.80 12.11 -9.36
CA ILE A 158 2.97 11.78 -10.54
C ILE A 158 1.84 12.79 -10.70
N ASP A 159 1.22 13.13 -9.58
CA ASP A 159 0.04 13.97 -9.52
C ASP A 159 0.05 14.69 -8.17
N MET A 160 -0.11 16.01 -8.19
CA MET A 160 -0.19 16.87 -7.01
C MET A 160 -1.64 17.30 -6.73
N PHE A 161 -2.58 16.79 -7.52
CA PHE A 161 -4.00 17.07 -7.42
C PHE A 161 -4.70 16.04 -6.51
N ARG A 162 -6.00 16.25 -6.34
CA ARG A 162 -6.90 15.37 -5.60
C ARG A 162 -7.10 14.04 -6.33
N SER A 163 -7.49 13.01 -5.60
CA SER A 163 -7.76 11.68 -6.19
C SER A 163 -8.99 11.72 -7.11
N HIS A 164 -9.01 10.88 -8.16
CA HIS A 164 -10.15 10.80 -9.09
C HIS A 164 -11.45 10.34 -8.40
N GLN A 165 -11.34 9.68 -7.25
CA GLN A 165 -12.48 9.24 -6.46
C GLN A 165 -13.32 10.41 -5.93
N SER A 166 -12.77 11.62 -5.81
CA SER A 166 -13.57 12.80 -5.42
C SER A 166 -14.40 13.40 -6.56
N ASP A 167 -14.27 12.93 -7.80
CA ASP A 167 -15.11 13.40 -8.92
C ASP A 167 -16.61 13.11 -8.73
N VAL A 168 -16.94 12.10 -7.91
CA VAL A 168 -18.32 11.75 -7.56
C VAL A 168 -18.99 12.76 -6.62
N LEU A 169 -18.21 13.63 -5.97
CA LEU A 169 -18.72 14.61 -5.03
C LEU A 169 -19.26 15.86 -5.75
N PRO A 170 -20.17 16.64 -5.11
CA PRO A 170 -20.58 17.94 -5.63
C PRO A 170 -19.37 18.88 -5.85
N LYS A 171 -19.45 19.74 -6.87
CA LYS A 171 -18.37 20.68 -7.22
C LYS A 171 -17.85 21.49 -6.03
N SER A 172 -18.73 21.94 -5.13
CA SER A 172 -18.33 22.69 -3.94
C SER A 172 -17.38 21.91 -3.02
N LYS A 173 -17.60 20.60 -2.85
CA LYS A 173 -16.70 19.73 -2.08
C LYS A 173 -15.41 19.43 -2.84
N GLN A 174 -15.46 19.29 -4.16
CA GLN A 174 -14.25 19.14 -4.98
C GLN A 174 -13.32 20.36 -4.87
N GLU A 175 -13.87 21.58 -4.93
CA GLU A 175 -13.09 22.82 -4.77
C GLU A 175 -12.51 22.96 -3.35
N LEU A 176 -13.26 22.53 -2.33
CA LEU A 176 -12.75 22.46 -0.96
C LEU A 176 -11.56 21.49 -0.86
N ILE A 177 -11.65 20.29 -1.45
CA ILE A 177 -10.54 19.32 -1.48
C ILE A 177 -9.34 19.91 -2.23
N LYS A 178 -9.53 20.54 -3.38
CA LYS A 178 -8.44 21.24 -4.09
C LYS A 178 -7.75 22.30 -3.21
N SER A 179 -8.53 23.06 -2.45
CA SER A 179 -8.01 24.07 -1.52
C SER A 179 -7.20 23.43 -0.38
N ILE A 180 -7.64 22.26 0.12
CA ILE A 180 -6.90 21.47 1.11
C ILE A 180 -5.55 21.03 0.54
N TYR A 181 -5.54 20.48 -0.68
CA TYR A 181 -4.29 20.09 -1.36
C TYR A 181 -3.36 21.29 -1.55
N PHE A 182 -3.87 22.44 -1.99
CA PHE A 182 -3.06 23.65 -2.12
C PHE A 182 -2.38 24.03 -0.79
N ALA A 183 -3.13 24.04 0.32
CA ALA A 183 -2.58 24.33 1.64
C ALA A 183 -1.57 23.27 2.10
N PHE A 184 -1.91 21.98 1.90
CA PHE A 184 -1.05 20.86 2.24
C PHE A 184 0.32 20.92 1.54
N GLN A 185 0.35 21.34 0.28
CA GLN A 185 1.61 21.44 -0.46
C GLN A 185 2.54 22.57 0.03
N GLN A 186 2.03 23.56 0.75
CA GLN A 186 2.84 24.63 1.35
C GLN A 186 3.48 24.24 2.70
N LEU A 187 3.07 23.11 3.27
CA LEU A 187 3.60 22.63 4.55
C LEU A 187 5.02 22.06 4.40
N SER A 188 5.83 22.17 5.46
CA SER A 188 7.11 21.43 5.58
C SER A 188 6.87 19.92 5.60
N LEU A 189 7.92 19.11 5.41
CA LEU A 189 7.81 17.65 5.49
C LEU A 189 7.29 17.19 6.86
N GLU A 190 7.77 17.80 7.95
CA GLU A 190 7.32 17.48 9.31
C GLU A 190 5.84 17.84 9.50
N GLN A 191 5.42 19.01 9.01
CA GLN A 191 4.03 19.45 9.09
C GLN A 191 3.10 18.56 8.26
N LYS A 192 3.51 18.15 7.05
CA LYS A 192 2.77 17.19 6.21
C LYS A 192 2.59 15.87 6.94
N GLN A 193 3.66 15.36 7.56
CA GLN A 193 3.60 14.11 8.31
C GLN A 193 2.63 14.20 9.50
N GLN A 194 2.71 15.28 10.29
CA GLN A 194 1.81 15.50 11.42
C GLN A 194 0.35 15.63 10.98
N PHE A 195 0.10 16.40 9.91
CA PHE A 195 -1.21 16.53 9.29
C PHE A 195 -1.80 15.16 8.90
N LEU A 196 -1.05 14.35 8.15
CA LEU A 196 -1.51 13.04 7.69
C LEU A 196 -1.78 12.06 8.84
N ARG A 197 -0.92 12.07 9.87
CA ARG A 197 -1.10 11.24 11.07
C ARG A 197 -2.37 11.62 11.82
N LYS A 198 -2.56 12.92 12.07
CA LYS A 198 -3.73 13.43 12.79
C LYS A 198 -5.01 13.21 11.99
N TRP A 199 -4.98 13.42 10.67
CA TRP A 199 -6.09 13.09 9.78
C TRP A 199 -6.49 11.63 9.92
N TYR A 200 -5.58 10.67 9.73
CA TYR A 200 -5.92 9.25 9.86
C TYR A 200 -6.42 8.89 11.25
N GLN A 201 -5.76 9.40 12.29
CA GLN A 201 -6.09 9.09 13.68
C GLN A 201 -7.52 9.52 14.03
N GLU A 202 -7.93 10.71 13.60
CA GLU A 202 -9.20 11.32 13.98
C GLU A 202 -10.34 10.99 13.02
N MET A 203 -10.07 10.66 11.75
CA MET A 203 -11.15 10.42 10.79
C MET A 203 -12.00 9.20 11.13
N ASP A 204 -13.31 9.36 10.98
CA ASP A 204 -14.33 8.32 11.11
C ASP A 204 -15.47 8.59 10.13
N GLU A 205 -16.58 7.85 10.23
CA GLU A 205 -17.71 7.96 9.30
C GLU A 205 -18.43 9.32 9.38
N THR A 206 -18.24 10.07 10.46
CA THR A 206 -18.88 11.37 10.71
C THR A 206 -18.03 12.55 10.27
N TRP A 207 -16.75 12.30 9.97
CA TRP A 207 -15.81 13.35 9.57
C TRP A 207 -16.22 14.05 8.28
N THR A 208 -15.99 15.36 8.25
CA THR A 208 -16.36 16.25 7.16
C THR A 208 -15.13 16.88 6.53
N TRP A 209 -15.24 17.29 5.26
CA TRP A 209 -14.18 18.02 4.56
C TRP A 209 -13.81 19.36 5.22
N ASP A 210 -14.74 19.97 5.94
CA ASP A 210 -14.50 21.21 6.67
C ASP A 210 -13.55 20.97 7.85
N GLN A 211 -13.64 19.82 8.52
CA GLN A 211 -12.67 19.40 9.55
C GLN A 211 -11.28 19.16 8.96
N VAL A 212 -11.19 18.51 7.79
CA VAL A 212 -9.90 18.33 7.09
C VAL A 212 -9.30 19.69 6.71
N SER A 213 -10.12 20.62 6.24
CA SER A 213 -9.69 21.99 5.90
C SER A 213 -9.20 22.79 7.11
N GLN A 214 -9.83 22.62 8.26
CA GLN A 214 -9.37 23.22 9.50
C GLN A 214 -8.02 22.61 9.94
N LEU A 215 -7.91 21.29 9.89
CA LEU A 215 -6.71 20.56 10.30
C LEU A 215 -5.46 20.96 9.48
N VAL A 216 -5.59 21.14 8.17
CA VAL A 216 -4.44 21.53 7.33
C VAL A 216 -3.98 22.96 7.65
N LYS A 217 -4.90 23.87 7.98
CA LYS A 217 -4.57 25.25 8.38
C LYS A 217 -3.85 25.29 9.74
N GLU A 218 -4.34 24.52 10.70
CA GLU A 218 -3.70 24.40 12.03
C GLU A 218 -2.27 23.87 11.91
N SER A 219 -2.07 22.90 11.01
CA SER A 219 -0.75 22.31 10.77
C SER A 219 0.25 23.33 10.22
N GLY A 220 -0.21 24.27 9.38
CA GLY A 220 0.60 25.39 8.87
C GLY A 220 0.94 26.44 9.93
N ALA A 221 0.02 26.71 10.86
CA ALA A 221 0.23 27.69 11.93
C ALA A 221 1.29 27.27 12.96
N ILE A 222 1.49 25.96 13.14
CA ILE A 222 2.50 25.40 14.08
C ILE A 222 3.94 25.77 13.65
N GLY A 223 4.19 26.02 12.35
CA GLY A 223 5.52 26.34 11.83
C GLY A 223 5.99 27.79 12.05
N TYR A 224 5.12 28.68 12.53
CA TYR A 224 5.46 30.09 12.80
C TYR A 224 5.87 30.35 14.25
N LEU A 225 5.89 29.32 15.11
CA LEU A 225 6.19 29.43 16.54
C LEU A 225 7.61 28.98 16.93
N HIS A 226 8.54 28.84 15.98
CA HIS A 226 9.94 28.49 16.23
C HIS A 226 10.91 29.48 15.59
#